data_AF-A0A090ZET5-F1
#
_entry.id   AF-A0A090ZET5-F1
#
_cell.length_a   1.000
_cell.length_b   1.000
_cell.length_c   1.000
_cell.angle_alpha   90.00
_cell.angle_beta   90.00
_cell.angle_gamma   90.00
#
_symmetry.space_group_name_H-M   'P 1'
#
loop_
_entity.id
_entity.type
_entity.pdbx_description
1 polymer ?
#
loop_
_entity_poly.entity_id
_entity_poly.type
_entity_poly.pdbx_seq_one_letter_code
_entity_poly.pdbx_strand_id
1 'polypeptide(L)'
;MKYEYMVESVEGPAWYVEMNAYNKVCKNENKETLRKYSSLILDTYDSNSNIRRSCYKSGMILCLLLDEIFPEWKTSFLESDELLYDFFKRNIEFDIGLRQMKEIKISTETKEIINFVNRNKEKEFKMFHNKKGYHLRIIGDIELNMLNPMNLILNGNKVLHKTFLGVNLRNKTYMINHPVISTYKEEIKNIKQIYFVINEKPIKTDEGWSILGVGEIEGEYEEKGNAIFLFV
;
A
#
# COMPACT_ATOMS: atom_id res chain seq x y z
N MET A 1 -6.29 1.40 9.08
CA MET A 1 -7.33 2.45 9.04
C MET A 1 -6.76 3.86 9.15
N LYS A 2 -5.85 4.18 10.09
CA LYS A 2 -5.27 5.55 10.15
C LYS A 2 -4.52 5.93 8.86
N TYR A 3 -3.77 4.99 8.27
CA TYR A 3 -3.05 5.23 7.02
C TYR A 3 -3.99 5.60 5.86
N GLU A 4 -5.09 4.85 5.68
CA GLU A 4 -6.04 5.07 4.59
C GLU A 4 -6.71 6.45 4.71
N TYR A 5 -7.08 6.88 5.91
CA TYR A 5 -7.63 8.23 6.13
C TYR A 5 -6.60 9.34 5.92
N MET A 6 -5.34 9.11 6.27
CA MET A 6 -4.26 10.07 5.98
C MET A 6 -4.03 10.22 4.48
N VAL A 7 -4.00 9.09 3.76
CA VAL A 7 -3.91 9.09 2.29
C VAL A 7 -5.09 9.83 1.67
N GLU A 8 -6.32 9.51 2.10
CA GLU A 8 -7.54 10.17 1.65
C GLU A 8 -7.48 11.70 1.88
N SER A 9 -6.98 12.12 3.05
CA SER A 9 -6.92 13.53 3.45
C SER A 9 -5.90 14.34 2.67
N VAL A 10 -4.88 13.71 2.10
CA VAL A 10 -3.83 14.39 1.33
C VAL A 10 -4.06 14.23 -0.16
N GLU A 11 -4.18 12.99 -0.63
CA GLU A 11 -4.23 12.66 -2.05
C GLU A 11 -5.63 12.87 -2.65
N GLY A 12 -6.69 12.81 -1.84
CA GLY A 12 -8.05 13.15 -2.26
C GLY A 12 -8.21 14.60 -2.70
N PRO A 13 -7.87 15.59 -1.84
CA PRO A 13 -7.88 17.00 -2.20
C PRO A 13 -6.96 17.33 -3.39
N ALA A 14 -5.80 16.66 -3.50
CA ALA A 14 -4.91 16.83 -4.64
C ALA A 14 -5.59 16.42 -5.95
N TRP A 15 -6.31 15.28 -5.96
CA TRP A 15 -7.05 14.83 -7.14
C TRP A 15 -8.23 15.75 -7.47
N TYR A 16 -8.92 16.26 -6.46
CA TYR A 16 -9.97 17.28 -6.62
C TYR A 16 -9.44 18.55 -7.30
N VAL A 17 -8.29 19.06 -6.86
CA VAL A 17 -7.64 20.24 -7.48
C VAL A 17 -7.23 19.94 -8.92
N GLU A 18 -6.67 18.77 -9.19
CA GLU A 18 -6.31 18.34 -10.56
C GLU A 18 -7.54 18.34 -11.47
N MET A 19 -8.66 17.76 -11.02
CA MET A 19 -9.91 17.71 -11.78
C MET A 19 -10.42 19.12 -12.13
N ASN A 20 -10.41 20.03 -11.16
CA ASN A 20 -10.84 21.41 -11.35
C ASN A 20 -9.90 22.19 -12.27
N ALA A 21 -8.59 21.98 -12.15
CA ALA A 21 -7.60 22.56 -13.06
C ALA A 21 -7.81 22.05 -14.49
N TYR A 22 -8.04 20.75 -14.67
CA TYR A 22 -8.34 20.14 -15.96
C TYR A 22 -9.60 20.73 -16.60
N ASN A 23 -10.69 20.87 -15.83
CA ASN A 23 -11.91 21.56 -16.29
C ASN A 23 -11.62 22.98 -16.79
N LYS A 24 -10.88 23.76 -15.99
CA LYS A 24 -10.57 25.15 -16.29
C LYS A 24 -9.69 25.31 -17.53
N VAL A 25 -8.67 24.47 -17.69
CA VAL A 25 -7.72 24.54 -18.81
C VAL A 25 -8.34 24.03 -20.10
N CYS A 26 -9.01 22.88 -20.05
CA CYS A 26 -9.57 22.24 -21.25
C CYS A 26 -10.93 22.80 -21.66
N LYS A 27 -11.55 23.68 -20.86
CA LYS A 27 -12.92 24.21 -21.08
C LYS A 27 -13.95 23.09 -21.26
N ASN A 28 -13.75 21.96 -20.59
CA ASN A 28 -14.66 20.84 -20.64
C ASN A 28 -15.91 21.13 -19.81
N GLU A 29 -17.03 20.50 -20.18
CA GLU A 29 -18.20 20.48 -19.30
C GLU A 29 -17.88 19.69 -18.03
N ASN A 30 -18.24 20.25 -16.87
CA ASN A 30 -18.02 19.61 -15.55
C ASN A 30 -18.54 18.17 -15.51
N LYS A 31 -19.63 17.86 -16.23
CA LYS A 31 -20.24 16.54 -16.27
C LYS A 31 -19.39 15.49 -16.98
N GLU A 32 -18.68 15.86 -18.06
CA GLU A 32 -17.82 14.93 -18.79
C GLU A 32 -16.56 14.61 -17.99
N THR A 33 -15.94 15.62 -17.38
CA THR A 33 -14.80 15.42 -16.50
C THR A 33 -15.21 14.66 -15.24
N LEU A 34 -16.35 14.96 -14.64
CA LEU A 34 -16.85 14.18 -13.50
C LEU A 34 -17.04 12.72 -13.89
N ARG A 35 -17.58 12.40 -15.07
CA ARG A 35 -17.68 11.03 -15.57
C ARG A 35 -16.31 10.37 -15.72
N LYS A 36 -15.32 11.07 -16.27
CA LYS A 36 -13.94 10.57 -16.40
C LYS A 36 -13.36 10.19 -15.04
N TYR A 37 -13.43 11.08 -14.06
CA TYR A 37 -12.84 10.87 -12.74
C TYR A 37 -13.68 9.92 -11.85
N SER A 38 -15.02 9.93 -11.98
CA SER A 38 -15.93 9.03 -11.24
C SER A 38 -16.03 7.61 -11.79
N SER A 39 -15.76 7.39 -13.09
CA SER A 39 -15.76 6.04 -13.68
C SER A 39 -14.83 5.07 -12.93
N LEU A 40 -13.72 5.60 -12.40
CA LEU A 40 -12.76 4.84 -11.62
C LEU A 40 -13.31 4.41 -10.24
N ILE A 41 -14.29 5.14 -9.69
CA ILE A 41 -14.94 4.79 -8.41
C ILE A 41 -15.89 3.61 -8.58
N LEU A 42 -16.55 3.54 -9.73
CA LEU A 42 -17.52 2.49 -10.04
C LEU A 42 -16.87 1.15 -10.38
N ASP A 43 -15.55 1.14 -10.64
CA ASP A 43 -14.79 -0.10 -10.78
C ASP A 43 -14.51 -0.71 -9.40
N THR A 44 -15.42 -1.61 -9.00
CA THR A 44 -15.38 -2.32 -7.72
C THR A 44 -14.20 -3.27 -7.63
N TYR A 45 -13.80 -3.90 -8.73
CA TYR A 45 -12.65 -4.80 -8.78
C TYR A 45 -11.34 -4.05 -8.60
N ASP A 46 -11.21 -2.90 -9.28
CA ASP A 46 -10.04 -2.06 -9.14
C ASP A 46 -9.90 -1.51 -7.72
N SER A 47 -10.98 -0.94 -7.19
CA SER A 47 -10.95 -0.26 -5.90
C SER A 47 -10.64 -1.21 -4.74
N ASN A 48 -11.05 -2.48 -4.86
CA ASN A 48 -10.70 -3.53 -3.89
C ASN A 48 -9.28 -4.11 -4.12
N SER A 49 -8.73 -3.99 -5.33
CA SER A 49 -7.36 -4.43 -5.64
C SER A 49 -6.32 -3.36 -5.29
N ASN A 50 -6.69 -2.08 -5.39
CA ASN A 50 -5.81 -0.92 -5.26
C ASN A 50 -6.33 0.06 -4.21
N ILE A 51 -6.29 -0.35 -2.94
CA ILE A 51 -6.86 0.40 -1.80
C ILE A 51 -6.37 1.85 -1.76
N ARG A 52 -5.05 2.09 -1.93
CA ARG A 52 -4.49 3.45 -1.94
C ARG A 52 -5.15 4.32 -3.03
N ARG A 53 -5.24 3.80 -4.26
CA ARG A 53 -5.92 4.49 -5.37
C ARG A 53 -7.40 4.72 -5.05
N SER A 54 -8.06 3.81 -4.33
CA SER A 54 -9.43 4.01 -3.87
C SER A 54 -9.55 5.18 -2.89
N CYS A 55 -8.59 5.38 -1.98
CA CYS A 55 -8.60 6.48 -1.00
C CYS A 55 -8.57 7.87 -1.66
N TYR A 56 -7.85 8.02 -2.77
CA TYR A 56 -7.81 9.31 -3.47
C TYR A 56 -9.20 9.62 -4.06
N LYS A 57 -9.87 8.58 -4.56
CA LYS A 57 -11.18 8.70 -5.18
C LYS A 57 -12.25 9.06 -4.15
N SER A 58 -12.25 8.37 -2.99
CA SER A 58 -13.18 8.67 -1.90
C SER A 58 -12.94 10.08 -1.37
N GLY A 59 -11.69 10.48 -1.16
CA GLY A 59 -11.35 11.84 -0.72
C GLY A 59 -11.79 12.91 -1.71
N MET A 60 -11.60 12.70 -3.02
CA MET A 60 -12.12 13.60 -4.04
C MET A 60 -13.65 13.75 -3.96
N ILE A 61 -14.40 12.66 -3.74
CA ILE A 61 -15.85 12.74 -3.54
C ILE A 61 -16.20 13.54 -2.30
N LEU A 62 -15.49 13.34 -1.18
CA LEU A 62 -15.73 14.13 0.03
C LEU A 62 -15.53 15.63 -0.24
N CYS A 63 -14.49 16.01 -0.99
CA CYS A 63 -14.29 17.41 -1.41
C CYS A 63 -15.46 17.94 -2.27
N LEU A 64 -15.96 17.13 -3.21
CA LEU A 64 -17.12 17.51 -4.05
C LEU A 64 -18.41 17.63 -3.23
N LEU A 65 -18.62 16.76 -2.24
CA LEU A 65 -19.76 16.88 -1.33
C LEU A 65 -19.63 18.11 -0.45
N LEU A 66 -18.42 18.40 0.04
CA LEU A 66 -18.12 19.61 0.82
C LEU A 66 -18.36 20.89 0.03
N ASP A 67 -18.09 20.92 -1.28
CA ASP A 67 -18.45 22.07 -2.13
C ASP A 67 -19.96 22.37 -2.09
N GLU A 68 -20.80 21.34 -2.01
CA GLU A 68 -22.26 21.48 -1.99
C GLU A 68 -22.80 21.81 -0.58
N ILE A 69 -22.25 21.19 0.48
CA ILE A 69 -22.78 21.33 1.85
C ILE A 69 -22.13 22.44 2.67
N PHE A 70 -20.87 22.77 2.38
CA PHE A 70 -20.10 23.77 3.12
C PHE A 70 -19.10 24.49 2.20
N PRO A 71 -19.53 25.44 1.36
CA PRO A 71 -18.69 26.02 0.29
C PRO A 71 -17.32 26.58 0.74
N GLU A 72 -17.25 27.08 1.98
CA GLU A 72 -16.04 27.64 2.60
C GLU A 72 -15.14 26.59 3.30
N TRP A 73 -15.38 25.30 3.04
CA TRP A 73 -14.65 24.20 3.67
C TRP A 73 -13.15 24.24 3.40
N LYS A 74 -12.72 24.76 2.25
CA LYS A 74 -11.32 24.67 1.79
C LYS A 74 -10.36 25.35 2.75
N THR A 75 -10.62 26.62 3.06
CA THR A 75 -9.83 27.41 4.02
C THR A 75 -9.93 26.79 5.41
N SER A 76 -11.15 26.47 5.84
CA SER A 76 -11.42 25.89 7.16
C SER A 76 -10.71 24.54 7.39
N PHE A 77 -10.62 23.70 6.35
CA PHE A 77 -9.93 22.42 6.40
C PHE A 77 -8.42 22.60 6.38
N LEU A 78 -7.89 23.49 5.52
CA LEU A 78 -6.45 23.77 5.45
C LEU A 78 -5.88 24.39 6.72
N GLU A 79 -6.71 25.13 7.47
CA GLU A 79 -6.36 25.69 8.78
C GLU A 79 -6.56 24.69 9.94
N SER A 80 -7.11 23.50 9.65
CA SER A 80 -7.35 22.45 10.64
C SER A 80 -6.28 21.36 10.60
N ASP A 81 -6.06 20.70 11.74
CA ASP A 81 -5.25 19.47 11.84
C ASP A 81 -6.11 18.19 11.68
N GLU A 82 -7.35 18.32 11.21
CA GLU A 82 -8.31 17.22 11.09
C GLU A 82 -8.04 16.36 9.86
N LEU A 83 -8.42 15.08 9.93
CA LEU A 83 -8.51 14.24 8.73
C LEU A 83 -9.76 14.65 7.94
N LEU A 84 -9.70 14.56 6.62
CA LEU A 84 -10.77 15.00 5.71
C LEU A 84 -12.12 14.35 6.03
N TYR A 85 -12.12 13.05 6.35
CA TYR A 85 -13.33 12.34 6.74
C TYR A 85 -13.93 12.85 8.06
N ASP A 86 -13.08 13.13 9.06
CA ASP A 86 -13.52 13.65 10.35
C ASP A 86 -14.05 15.08 10.20
N PHE A 87 -13.35 15.91 9.44
CA PHE A 87 -13.79 17.25 9.06
C PHE A 87 -15.15 17.19 8.33
N PHE A 88 -15.28 16.32 7.32
CA PHE A 88 -16.53 16.13 6.60
C PHE A 88 -17.66 15.77 7.56
N LYS A 89 -17.46 14.72 8.37
CA LYS A 89 -18.46 14.22 9.33
C LYS A 89 -18.92 15.28 10.33
N ARG A 90 -18.02 16.14 10.81
CA ARG A 90 -18.35 17.23 11.74
C ARG A 90 -19.24 18.30 11.10
N ASN A 91 -19.09 18.54 9.79
CA ASN A 91 -19.80 19.59 9.07
C ASN A 91 -21.11 19.13 8.43
N ILE A 92 -21.48 17.85 8.57
CA ILE A 92 -22.81 17.36 8.20
C ILE A 92 -23.66 17.34 9.47
N GLU A 93 -24.73 18.14 9.52
CA GLU A 93 -25.80 17.97 10.51
C GLU A 93 -26.64 16.74 10.18
N PHE A 94 -26.04 15.56 10.29
CA PHE A 94 -26.76 14.30 10.15
C PHE A 94 -26.94 13.69 11.55
N ASP A 95 -28.09 13.95 12.15
CA ASP A 95 -28.55 13.19 13.30
C ASP A 95 -28.81 11.76 12.81
N ILE A 96 -27.78 10.92 12.92
CA ILE A 96 -27.91 9.46 12.85
C ILE A 96 -28.61 9.03 14.14
N GLY A 97 -29.79 9.59 14.43
CA GLY A 97 -30.77 8.91 15.26
C GLY A 97 -30.86 7.52 14.64
N LEU A 98 -30.53 6.50 15.44
CA LEU A 98 -30.39 5.08 15.14
C LEU A 98 -31.55 4.51 14.30
N ARG A 99 -31.77 5.03 13.09
CA ARG A 99 -32.74 4.60 12.12
C ARG A 99 -32.19 3.30 11.63
N GLN A 100 -32.62 2.23 12.31
CA GLN A 100 -32.44 0.83 12.01
C GLN A 100 -31.51 0.63 10.82
N MET A 101 -30.20 0.61 11.07
CA MET A 101 -29.28 0.08 10.07
C MET A 101 -29.80 -1.32 9.80
N LYS A 102 -30.45 -1.51 8.64
CA LYS A 102 -30.84 -2.84 8.20
C LYS A 102 -29.59 -3.69 8.27
N GLU A 103 -29.72 -4.89 8.83
CA GLU A 103 -28.64 -5.86 8.89
C GLU A 103 -27.95 -5.92 7.51
N ILE A 104 -26.71 -5.44 7.44
CA ILE A 104 -25.97 -5.35 6.19
C ILE A 104 -25.57 -6.77 5.81
N LYS A 105 -26.32 -7.38 4.89
CA LYS A 105 -26.00 -8.71 4.36
C LYS A 105 -24.90 -8.57 3.32
N ILE A 106 -23.79 -9.29 3.51
CA ILE A 106 -22.73 -9.41 2.50
C ILE A 106 -23.33 -10.10 1.27
N SER A 107 -23.37 -9.39 0.14
CA SER A 107 -23.87 -9.92 -1.12
C SER A 107 -22.95 -11.01 -1.66
N THR A 108 -23.49 -11.86 -2.55
CA THR A 108 -22.69 -12.86 -3.27
C THR A 108 -21.60 -12.19 -4.10
N GLU A 109 -21.93 -11.09 -4.78
CA GLU A 109 -20.98 -10.28 -5.57
C GLU A 109 -19.79 -9.80 -4.73
N THR A 110 -20.03 -9.29 -3.51
CA THR A 110 -18.93 -8.87 -2.62
C THR A 110 -18.00 -10.03 -2.29
N LYS A 111 -18.54 -11.23 -2.05
CA LYS A 111 -17.72 -12.43 -1.78
C LYS A 111 -16.90 -12.83 -3.01
N GLU A 112 -17.47 -12.73 -4.20
CA GLU A 112 -16.77 -13.02 -5.46
C GLU A 112 -15.60 -12.06 -5.71
N ILE A 113 -15.82 -10.76 -5.49
CA ILE A 113 -14.76 -9.74 -5.60
C ILE A 113 -13.64 -10.00 -4.61
N ILE A 114 -13.94 -10.28 -3.34
CA ILE A 114 -12.94 -10.60 -2.32
C ILE A 114 -12.13 -11.84 -2.73
N ASN A 115 -12.80 -12.88 -3.20
CA ASN A 115 -12.14 -14.10 -3.67
C ASN A 115 -11.23 -13.83 -4.88
N PHE A 116 -11.69 -13.02 -5.83
CA PHE A 116 -10.89 -12.60 -6.98
C PHE A 116 -9.61 -11.85 -6.54
N VAL A 117 -9.74 -10.86 -5.66
CA VAL A 117 -8.60 -10.09 -5.13
C VAL A 117 -7.60 -11.01 -4.44
N ASN A 118 -8.07 -11.93 -3.60
CA ASN A 118 -7.20 -12.88 -2.91
C ASN A 118 -6.47 -13.81 -3.88
N ARG A 119 -7.17 -14.34 -4.90
CA ARG A 119 -6.54 -15.17 -5.95
C ARG A 119 -5.45 -14.41 -6.72
N ASN A 120 -5.69 -13.14 -7.04
CA ASN A 120 -4.69 -12.31 -7.72
C ASN A 120 -3.46 -12.06 -6.84
N LYS A 121 -3.65 -11.76 -5.56
CA LYS A 121 -2.53 -11.65 -4.60
C LYS A 121 -1.73 -12.94 -4.54
N GLU A 122 -2.39 -14.08 -4.38
CA GLU A 122 -1.72 -15.38 -4.36
C GLU A 122 -0.94 -15.67 -5.65
N LYS A 123 -1.49 -15.30 -6.81
CA LYS A 123 -0.83 -15.48 -8.11
C LYS A 123 0.50 -14.73 -8.16
N GLU A 124 0.52 -13.47 -7.70
CA GLU A 124 1.75 -12.65 -7.67
C GLU A 124 2.82 -13.26 -6.75
N PHE A 125 2.42 -13.77 -5.57
CA PHE A 125 3.33 -14.47 -4.67
C PHE A 125 3.85 -15.79 -5.27
N LYS A 126 2.98 -16.59 -5.91
CA LYS A 126 3.38 -17.83 -6.60
C LYS A 126 4.35 -17.53 -7.75
N MET A 127 4.10 -16.50 -8.54
CA MET A 127 5.00 -16.05 -9.60
C MET A 127 6.37 -15.66 -9.05
N PHE A 128 6.41 -14.95 -7.91
CA PHE A 128 7.67 -14.63 -7.26
C PHE A 128 8.44 -15.89 -6.81
N HIS A 129 7.74 -16.82 -6.16
CA HIS A 129 8.34 -18.07 -5.69
C HIS A 129 8.90 -18.95 -6.82
N ASN A 130 8.32 -18.86 -8.01
CA ASN A 130 8.75 -19.62 -9.19
C ASN A 130 9.88 -18.95 -10.00
N LYS A 131 10.40 -17.80 -9.55
CA LYS A 131 11.54 -17.15 -10.22
C LYS A 131 12.77 -18.06 -10.15
N LYS A 132 13.47 -18.21 -11.27
CA LYS A 132 14.74 -18.95 -11.35
C LYS A 132 15.85 -18.19 -10.63
N GLY A 133 16.73 -18.92 -9.94
CA GLY A 133 17.88 -18.38 -9.22
C GLY A 133 18.06 -19.04 -7.86
N TYR A 134 18.93 -18.47 -7.04
CA TYR A 134 19.09 -18.86 -5.64
C TYR A 134 18.08 -18.11 -4.77
N HIS A 135 17.37 -18.85 -3.95
CA HIS A 135 16.36 -18.34 -3.04
C HIS A 135 16.99 -18.01 -1.70
N LEU A 136 17.40 -16.75 -1.53
CA LEU A 136 18.01 -16.25 -0.31
C LEU A 136 16.94 -15.82 0.70
N ARG A 137 17.09 -16.28 1.93
CA ARG A 137 16.29 -15.88 3.09
C ARG A 137 17.20 -15.33 4.17
N ILE A 138 16.97 -14.08 4.58
CA ILE A 138 17.62 -13.46 5.74
C ILE A 138 16.61 -13.53 6.89
N ILE A 139 17.00 -14.15 8.00
CA ILE A 139 16.12 -14.45 9.15
C ILE A 139 16.72 -13.87 10.42
N GLY A 140 15.97 -13.03 11.14
CA GLY A 140 16.45 -12.41 12.36
C GLY A 140 15.52 -11.33 12.94
N ASP A 141 16.09 -10.40 13.69
CA ASP A 141 15.46 -9.15 14.08
C ASP A 141 15.82 -8.06 13.07
N ILE A 142 14.85 -7.69 12.23
CA ILE A 142 15.04 -6.78 11.10
C ILE A 142 14.02 -5.66 11.22
N GLU A 143 14.48 -4.41 11.12
CA GLU A 143 13.60 -3.26 11.16
C GLU A 143 13.38 -2.68 9.77
N LEU A 144 12.14 -2.31 9.47
CA LEU A 144 11.83 -1.56 8.25
C LEU A 144 12.44 -0.16 8.35
N ASN A 145 13.23 0.22 7.35
CA ASN A 145 13.74 1.58 7.21
C ASN A 145 12.99 2.36 6.12
N MET A 146 12.80 1.74 4.95
CA MET A 146 12.21 2.41 3.80
C MET A 146 11.47 1.43 2.90
N LEU A 147 10.34 1.84 2.34
CA LEU A 147 9.62 1.09 1.32
C LEU A 147 8.91 2.02 0.35
N ASN A 148 8.47 1.48 -0.79
CA ASN A 148 7.59 2.18 -1.71
C ASN A 148 6.13 1.73 -1.52
N PRO A 149 5.28 2.53 -0.86
CA PRO A 149 3.90 2.12 -0.56
C PRO A 149 3.03 1.95 -1.81
N MET A 150 3.43 2.49 -2.97
CA MET A 150 2.71 2.29 -4.24
C MET A 150 2.94 0.90 -4.84
N ASN A 151 3.99 0.20 -4.44
CA ASN A 151 4.48 -0.99 -5.11
C ASN A 151 4.52 -2.20 -4.16
N LEU A 152 3.47 -2.35 -3.34
CA LEU A 152 3.34 -3.40 -2.34
C LEU A 152 2.12 -4.28 -2.61
N ILE A 153 2.24 -5.58 -2.33
CA ILE A 153 1.11 -6.49 -2.21
C ILE A 153 1.15 -7.13 -0.83
N LEU A 154 0.13 -6.84 0.00
CA LEU A 154 -0.04 -7.45 1.31
C LEU A 154 -0.89 -8.71 1.21
N ASN A 155 -0.40 -9.79 1.82
CA ASN A 155 -1.11 -11.06 1.96
C ASN A 155 -0.84 -11.68 3.34
N GLY A 156 -1.77 -11.50 4.28
CA GLY A 156 -1.56 -11.83 5.68
C GLY A 156 -0.39 -11.03 6.26
N ASN A 157 0.53 -11.71 6.95
CA ASN A 157 1.74 -11.10 7.52
C ASN A 157 2.92 -11.02 6.53
N LYS A 158 2.66 -11.19 5.23
CA LYS A 158 3.67 -11.11 4.18
C LYS A 158 3.40 -9.90 3.30
N VAL A 159 4.48 -9.24 2.89
CA VAL A 159 4.45 -8.11 1.98
C VAL A 159 5.40 -8.39 0.83
N LEU A 160 4.87 -8.41 -0.39
CA LEU A 160 5.67 -8.41 -1.61
C LEU A 160 5.95 -6.97 -2.01
N HIS A 161 7.20 -6.54 -1.87
CA HIS A 161 7.73 -5.27 -2.34
C HIS A 161 8.20 -5.46 -3.77
N LYS A 162 7.61 -4.74 -4.74
CA LYS A 162 7.90 -4.93 -6.17
C LYS A 162 9.10 -4.16 -6.69
N THR A 163 9.65 -3.24 -5.91
CA THR A 163 10.71 -2.32 -6.36
C THR A 163 11.95 -2.43 -5.50
N PHE A 164 11.86 -1.97 -4.25
CA PHE A 164 12.95 -2.03 -3.29
C PHE A 164 12.43 -2.21 -1.86
N LEU A 165 13.35 -2.54 -0.97
CA LEU A 165 13.14 -2.53 0.48
C LEU A 165 14.41 -2.06 1.17
N GLY A 166 14.28 -1.03 2.01
CA GLY A 166 15.32 -0.60 2.93
C GLY A 166 15.08 -1.17 4.31
N VAL A 167 16.12 -1.75 4.92
CA VAL A 167 16.04 -2.35 6.26
C VAL A 167 17.23 -1.94 7.12
N ASN A 168 17.02 -1.94 8.43
CA ASN A 168 18.09 -1.87 9.41
C ASN A 168 18.31 -3.25 10.02
N LEU A 169 19.57 -3.65 10.08
CA LEU A 169 20.03 -4.91 10.66
C LEU A 169 21.31 -4.62 11.45
N ARG A 170 21.33 -4.96 12.75
CA ARG A 170 22.50 -4.77 13.65
C ARG A 170 23.15 -3.38 13.50
N ASN A 171 22.33 -2.32 13.56
CA ASN A 171 22.75 -0.91 13.39
C ASN A 171 23.34 -0.51 12.03
N LYS A 172 23.29 -1.39 11.02
CA LYS A 172 23.63 -1.07 9.63
C LYS A 172 22.35 -1.00 8.79
N THR A 173 22.31 -0.04 7.86
CA THR A 173 21.21 0.11 6.90
C THR A 173 21.57 -0.57 5.59
N TYR A 174 20.65 -1.37 5.07
CA TYR A 174 20.79 -2.08 3.80
C TYR A 174 19.66 -1.69 2.85
N MET A 175 19.98 -1.60 1.57
CA MET A 175 19.02 -1.34 0.50
C MET A 175 18.99 -2.54 -0.44
N ILE A 176 17.83 -3.15 -0.57
CA ILE A 176 17.58 -4.27 -1.47
C ILE A 176 16.82 -3.71 -2.68
N ASN A 177 17.53 -3.46 -3.78
CA ASN A 177 17.00 -2.75 -4.96
C ASN A 177 16.37 -3.69 -6.01
N HIS A 178 15.59 -4.66 -5.56
CA HIS A 178 14.83 -5.56 -6.43
C HIS A 178 13.61 -6.12 -5.68
N PRO A 179 12.69 -6.82 -6.36
CA PRO A 179 11.52 -7.39 -5.70
C PRO A 179 11.91 -8.30 -4.53
N VAL A 180 11.19 -8.18 -3.41
CA VAL A 180 11.45 -8.93 -2.18
C VAL A 180 10.16 -9.22 -1.43
N ILE A 181 10.10 -10.33 -0.70
CA ILE A 181 9.01 -10.64 0.22
C ILE A 181 9.53 -10.47 1.64
N SER A 182 8.90 -9.59 2.42
CA SER A 182 9.13 -9.52 3.86
C SER A 182 8.01 -10.24 4.62
N THR A 183 8.36 -10.92 5.70
CA THR A 183 7.41 -11.47 6.68
C THR A 183 7.60 -10.73 7.99
N TYR A 184 6.52 -10.20 8.56
CA TYR A 184 6.56 -9.45 9.82
C TYR A 184 5.82 -10.19 10.96
N LYS A 185 6.08 -9.81 12.21
CA LYS A 185 5.39 -10.35 13.40
C LYS A 185 4.00 -9.74 13.55
N GLU A 186 3.94 -8.56 14.17
CA GLU A 186 2.72 -7.86 14.54
C GLU A 186 2.55 -6.62 13.66
N GLU A 187 3.60 -5.81 13.58
CA GLU A 187 3.65 -4.60 12.77
C GLU A 187 4.61 -4.75 11.59
N ILE A 188 4.28 -4.10 10.47
CA ILE A 188 5.10 -4.11 9.25
C ILE A 188 6.54 -3.63 9.49
N LYS A 189 6.76 -2.82 10.54
CA LYS A 189 8.08 -2.33 10.94
C LYS A 189 8.98 -3.43 11.54
N ASN A 190 8.39 -4.49 12.08
CA ASN A 190 9.06 -5.58 12.80
C ASN A 190 9.17 -6.82 11.89
N ILE A 191 10.18 -6.83 11.03
CA ILE A 191 10.42 -7.89 10.04
C ILE A 191 11.15 -9.06 10.71
N LYS A 192 10.71 -10.29 10.40
CA LYS A 192 11.33 -11.55 10.82
C LYS A 192 12.16 -12.21 9.75
N GLN A 193 11.72 -12.05 8.52
CA GLN A 193 12.34 -12.69 7.38
C GLN A 193 12.22 -11.80 6.16
N ILE A 194 13.31 -11.70 5.43
CA ILE A 194 13.35 -11.17 4.07
C ILE A 194 13.65 -12.33 3.13
N TYR A 195 12.91 -12.43 2.03
CA TYR A 195 13.08 -13.47 1.00
C TYR A 195 13.17 -12.83 -0.39
N PHE A 196 14.27 -13.10 -1.09
CA PHE A 196 14.47 -12.66 -2.47
C PHE A 196 15.26 -13.69 -3.28
N VAL A 197 15.32 -13.44 -4.59
CA VAL A 197 15.99 -14.31 -5.55
C VAL A 197 17.21 -13.59 -6.10
N ILE A 198 18.37 -14.23 -5.99
CA ILE A 198 19.66 -13.74 -6.47
C ILE A 198 20.21 -14.67 -7.56
N ASN A 199 21.01 -14.11 -8.46
CA ASN A 199 21.59 -14.87 -9.58
C ASN A 199 22.89 -15.58 -9.20
N GLU A 200 23.57 -15.09 -8.17
CA GLU A 200 24.88 -15.57 -7.71
C GLU A 200 24.81 -15.86 -6.22
N LYS A 201 25.56 -16.85 -5.75
CA LYS A 201 25.60 -17.18 -4.32
C LYS A 201 26.35 -16.10 -3.54
N PRO A 202 26.01 -15.89 -2.26
CA PRO A 202 26.80 -15.04 -1.39
C PRO A 202 28.24 -15.54 -1.28
N ILE A 203 29.20 -14.62 -1.22
CA ILE A 203 30.62 -14.94 -1.12
C ILE A 203 31.06 -14.69 0.33
N LYS A 204 31.74 -15.66 0.95
CA LYS A 204 32.26 -15.50 2.31
C LYS A 204 33.38 -14.45 2.33
N THR A 205 33.28 -13.49 3.24
CA THR A 205 34.29 -12.45 3.51
C THR A 205 34.74 -12.54 4.98
N ASP A 206 35.73 -11.73 5.36
CA ASP A 206 36.17 -11.62 6.76
C ASP A 206 35.08 -11.01 7.67
N GLU A 207 34.17 -10.20 7.10
CA GLU A 207 33.07 -9.53 7.83
C GLU A 207 31.72 -10.28 7.74
N GLY A 208 31.66 -11.42 7.03
CA GLY A 208 30.46 -12.24 6.90
C GLY A 208 30.23 -12.76 5.49
N TRP A 209 29.10 -12.38 4.88
CA TRP A 209 28.67 -12.83 3.55
C TRP A 209 28.34 -11.64 2.65
N SER A 210 29.11 -11.49 1.58
CA SER A 210 28.87 -10.49 0.55
C SER A 210 27.77 -10.94 -0.40
N ILE A 211 26.70 -10.16 -0.49
CA ILE A 211 25.55 -10.39 -1.36
C ILE A 211 25.54 -9.30 -2.43
N LEU A 212 25.66 -9.71 -3.69
CA LEU A 212 25.69 -8.80 -4.83
C LEU A 212 24.43 -7.92 -4.87
N GLY A 213 24.63 -6.60 -4.90
CA GLY A 213 23.54 -5.61 -4.93
C GLY A 213 22.89 -5.29 -3.58
N VAL A 214 23.35 -5.89 -2.48
CA VAL A 214 22.89 -5.59 -1.11
C VAL A 214 24.03 -5.10 -0.22
N GLY A 215 25.17 -5.82 -0.21
CA GLY A 215 26.31 -5.54 0.65
C GLY A 215 26.73 -6.74 1.50
N GLU A 216 27.57 -6.50 2.49
CA GLU A 216 28.08 -7.53 3.40
C GLU A 216 27.20 -7.67 4.63
N ILE A 217 26.75 -8.90 4.90
CA ILE A 217 25.88 -9.21 6.03
C ILE A 217 26.55 -10.28 6.89
N GLU A 218 26.75 -9.95 8.16
CA GLU A 218 27.24 -10.87 9.17
C GLU A 218 26.13 -11.83 9.61
N GLY A 219 26.41 -13.14 9.63
CA GLY A 219 25.43 -14.15 10.04
C GLY A 219 25.87 -15.59 9.78
N GLU A 220 25.09 -16.53 10.31
CA GLU A 220 25.27 -17.96 10.05
C GLU A 220 24.66 -18.33 8.69
N TYR A 221 25.42 -19.04 7.87
CA TYR A 221 25.02 -19.43 6.53
C TYR A 221 24.70 -20.92 6.45
N GLU A 222 23.54 -21.23 5.90
CA GLU A 222 23.10 -22.59 5.62
C GLU A 222 22.59 -22.68 4.17
N GLU A 223 23.00 -23.72 3.45
CA GLU A 223 22.59 -23.96 2.07
C GLU A 223 21.96 -25.35 1.90
N LYS A 224 20.79 -25.39 1.26
CA LYS A 224 20.05 -26.61 0.90
C LYS A 224 19.60 -26.54 -0.56
N GLY A 225 20.45 -27.03 -1.46
CA GLY A 225 20.23 -26.93 -2.91
C GLY A 225 20.22 -25.45 -3.35
N ASN A 226 19.12 -24.99 -3.96
CA ASN A 226 18.99 -23.58 -4.36
C ASN A 226 18.43 -22.67 -3.24
N ALA A 227 18.14 -23.21 -2.05
CA ALA A 227 17.70 -22.42 -0.91
C ALA A 227 18.89 -22.04 -0.05
N ILE A 228 19.07 -20.74 0.18
CA ILE A 228 20.13 -20.17 1.01
C ILE A 228 19.47 -19.47 2.20
N PHE A 229 20.00 -19.72 3.39
CA PHE A 229 19.52 -19.13 4.63
C PHE A 229 20.68 -18.40 5.29
N LEU A 230 20.42 -17.16 5.71
CA LEU A 230 21.35 -16.33 6.46
C LEU A 230 20.65 -15.92 7.77
N PHE A 231 21.16 -16.41 8.89
CA PHE A 231 20.62 -16.14 10.22
C PHE A 231 21.41 -14.99 10.87
N VAL A 232 20.68 -13.94 11.28
CA VAL A 232 21.23 -12.64 11.68
C VAL A 232 20.66 -12.15 13.01
#